data_AF-A0A354HTF5-F1
#
_entry.id   AF-A0A354HTF5-F1
#
_cell.length_a   1.000
_cell.length_b   1.000
_cell.length_c   1.000
_cell.angle_alpha   90.00
_cell.angle_beta   90.00
_cell.angle_gamma   90.00
#
_symmetry.space_group_name_H-M   'P 1'
#
loop_
_entity.id
_entity.type
_entity.pdbx_description
1 polymer ?
#
loop_
_entity_poly.entity_id
_entity_poly.type
_entity_poly.pdbx_seq_one_letter_code
_entity_poly.pdbx_strand_id
1 'polypeptide(L)'
;MGDILIISTLAGLTTALGAGIVILAGKPSTKLLSTLLGFAGGVMLAISNLVLLPEAIENGGTVIAIVGFGSGALMMHLLDHLIPHIHFTNGCEKNGEMLKVGYLIFWGIAVHNVAEGLAIGAGMIAHPSLGLAIAIAIGIH
;
A
#
# COMPACT_ATOMS: atom_id res chain seq x y z
N MET A 1 -10.45 19.00 6.25
CA MET A 1 -10.96 17.94 5.34
C MET A 1 -10.44 18.09 3.91
N GLY A 2 -10.53 19.27 3.28
CA GLY A 2 -10.08 19.47 1.89
C GLY A 2 -8.62 19.05 1.65
N ASP A 3 -7.72 19.45 2.54
CA ASP A 3 -6.29 19.12 2.42
C ASP A 3 -6.01 17.62 2.49
N ILE A 4 -6.74 16.88 3.33
CA ILE A 4 -6.60 15.42 3.45
C ILE A 4 -6.92 14.74 2.12
N LEU A 5 -8.02 15.17 1.47
CA LEU A 5 -8.43 14.61 0.19
C LEU A 5 -7.43 14.94 -0.92
N ILE A 6 -6.94 16.17 -0.96
CA ILE A 6 -5.94 16.60 -1.96
C ILE A 6 -4.65 15.80 -1.77
N ILE A 7 -4.12 15.75 -0.55
CA ILE A 7 -2.86 15.05 -0.24
C ILE A 7 -2.99 13.55 -0.52
N SER A 8 -4.07 12.91 -0.08
CA SER A 8 -4.30 11.47 -0.33
C SER A 8 -4.46 11.17 -1.81
N THR A 9 -5.11 12.06 -2.57
CA THR A 9 -5.25 11.91 -4.02
C THR A 9 -3.90 12.05 -4.72
N LEU A 10 -3.10 13.05 -4.34
CA LEU A 10 -1.76 13.24 -4.90
C LEU A 10 -0.85 12.05 -4.60
N ALA A 11 -0.90 11.51 -3.39
CA ALA A 11 -0.19 10.29 -3.02
C ALA A 11 -0.67 9.10 -3.87
N GLY A 12 -1.98 8.85 -3.98
CA GLY A 12 -2.50 7.75 -4.80
C GLY A 12 -2.20 7.88 -6.30
N LEU A 13 -2.05 9.11 -6.82
CA LEU A 13 -1.66 9.34 -8.21
C LEU A 13 -0.23 8.90 -8.52
N THR A 14 0.65 8.77 -7.52
CA THR A 14 2.02 8.30 -7.75
C THR A 14 2.06 6.84 -8.20
N THR A 15 1.10 6.01 -7.75
CA THR A 15 0.94 4.63 -8.28
C THR A 15 0.67 4.64 -9.78
N ALA A 16 -0.23 5.52 -10.24
CA ALA A 16 -0.54 5.67 -11.66
C ALA A 16 0.65 6.24 -12.45
N LEU A 17 1.40 7.18 -11.88
CA LEU A 17 2.64 7.69 -12.47
C LEU A 17 3.68 6.58 -12.62
N GLY A 18 3.89 5.75 -11.59
CA GLY A 18 4.79 4.59 -11.65
C GLY A 18 4.40 3.61 -12.75
N ALA A 19 3.11 3.29 -12.88
CA ALA A 19 2.60 2.47 -13.97
C ALA A 19 2.87 3.11 -15.36
N GLY A 20 2.64 4.41 -15.50
CA GLY A 20 2.94 5.17 -16.72
C GLY A 20 4.41 5.13 -17.11
N ILE A 21 5.32 5.25 -16.12
CA ILE A 21 6.77 5.12 -16.34
C ILE A 21 7.10 3.75 -16.92
N VAL A 22 6.55 2.67 -16.37
CA VAL A 22 6.80 1.31 -16.88
C VAL A 22 6.22 1.10 -18.28
N ILE A 23 5.06 1.69 -18.59
CA ILE A 23 4.46 1.63 -19.93
C ILE A 23 5.37 2.31 -20.97
N LEU A 24 5.96 3.47 -20.63
CA LEU A 24 6.80 4.25 -21.54
C LEU A 24 8.25 3.73 -21.62
N ALA A 25 8.84 3.36 -20.50
CA ALA A 25 10.23 2.92 -20.39
C ALA A 25 10.43 1.42 -20.63
N GLY A 26 9.34 0.65 -20.66
CA GLY A 26 9.37 -0.80 -20.86
C GLY A 26 9.64 -1.60 -19.58
N LYS A 27 9.79 -2.92 -19.75
CA LYS A 27 9.89 -3.87 -18.63
C LYS A 27 11.22 -3.69 -17.87
N PRO A 28 11.20 -3.42 -16.55
CA PRO A 28 12.42 -3.31 -15.76
C PRO A 28 13.14 -4.66 -15.65
N SER A 29 14.46 -4.60 -15.41
CA SER A 29 15.23 -5.81 -15.08
C SER A 29 14.75 -6.41 -13.75
N THR A 30 14.87 -7.74 -13.60
CA THR A 30 14.48 -8.43 -12.36
C THR A 30 15.24 -7.93 -11.14
N LYS A 31 16.51 -7.56 -11.31
CA LYS A 31 17.32 -6.94 -10.24
C LYS A 31 16.74 -5.60 -9.81
N LEU A 32 16.43 -4.72 -10.76
CA LEU A 32 15.83 -3.42 -10.46
C LEU A 32 14.47 -3.60 -9.77
N LEU A 33 13.61 -4.46 -10.31
CA LEU A 33 12.29 -4.72 -9.74
C LEU A 33 12.39 -5.25 -8.30
N SER A 34 13.30 -6.18 -8.03
CA SER A 34 13.52 -6.72 -6.69
C SER A 34 14.02 -5.66 -5.71
N THR A 35 14.92 -4.78 -6.15
CA THR A 35 15.40 -3.65 -5.35
C THR A 35 14.28 -2.67 -5.02
N LEU A 36 13.45 -2.31 -6.01
CA LEU A 36 12.31 -1.41 -5.81
C LEU A 36 11.28 -2.02 -4.85
N LEU A 37 10.97 -3.29 -4.99
CA LEU A 37 10.02 -3.98 -4.11
C LEU A 37 10.55 -4.08 -2.66
N GLY A 38 11.85 -4.32 -2.50
CA GLY A 38 12.50 -4.31 -1.19
C GLY A 38 12.53 -2.92 -0.55
N PHE A 39 12.76 -1.88 -1.35
CA PHE A 39 12.66 -0.49 -0.91
C PHE A 39 11.25 -0.15 -0.45
N ALA A 40 10.23 -0.44 -1.27
CA ALA A 40 8.84 -0.19 -0.98
C ALA A 40 8.39 -0.89 0.32
N GLY A 41 8.70 -2.18 0.46
CA GLY A 41 8.42 -2.93 1.68
C GLY A 41 9.13 -2.35 2.92
N GLY A 42 10.39 -1.90 2.75
CA GLY A 42 11.15 -1.24 3.82
C GLY A 42 10.51 0.08 4.28
N VAL A 43 10.07 0.92 3.34
CA VAL A 43 9.36 2.18 3.63
C VAL A 43 8.09 1.90 4.43
N MET A 44 7.28 0.93 3.99
CA MET A 44 6.01 0.61 4.65
C MET A 44 6.20 0.00 6.05
N LEU A 45 7.24 -0.81 6.25
CA LEU A 45 7.62 -1.29 7.58
C LEU A 45 8.08 -0.15 8.48
N ALA A 46 8.88 0.78 7.97
CA ALA A 46 9.36 1.94 8.72
C ALA A 46 8.20 2.85 9.14
N ILE A 47 7.30 3.22 8.23
CA ILE A 47 6.12 4.04 8.54
C ILE A 47 5.26 3.34 9.61
N SER A 48 4.97 2.04 9.43
CA SER A 48 4.10 1.31 10.35
C SER A 48 4.67 1.24 11.77
N ASN A 49 5.98 0.96 11.92
CA ASN A 49 6.59 0.72 13.22
C ASN A 49 7.18 1.96 13.89
N LEU A 50 7.73 2.90 13.11
CA LEU A 50 8.44 4.07 13.63
C LEU A 50 7.57 5.32 13.68
N VAL A 51 6.46 5.34 12.95
CA VAL A 51 5.57 6.50 12.85
C VAL A 51 4.19 6.17 13.40
N LEU A 52 3.46 5.24 12.77
CA LEU A 52 2.06 4.98 13.11
C LEU A 52 1.87 4.27 14.45
N LEU A 53 2.68 3.25 14.76
CA LEU A 53 2.54 2.51 16.02
C LEU A 53 2.85 3.38 17.26
N PRO A 54 3.95 4.16 17.31
CA PRO A 54 4.21 5.08 18.42
C PRO A 54 3.11 6.13 18.57
N GLU A 55 2.66 6.72 17.46
CA GLU A 55 1.58 7.70 17.45
C GLU A 55 0.27 7.12 17.98
N ALA A 56 -0.06 5.88 17.63
CA ALA A 56 -1.23 5.19 18.13
C ALA A 56 -1.14 4.91 19.65
N ILE A 57 0.07 4.59 20.15
CA ILE A 57 0.30 4.38 21.59
C ILE A 57 0.16 5.71 22.35
N GLU A 58 0.70 6.81 21.81
CA GLU A 58 0.65 8.12 22.44
C GLU A 58 -0.79 8.65 22.54
N ASN A 59 -1.58 8.52 21.47
CA ASN A 59 -2.96 9.03 21.44
C ASN A 59 -3.99 8.09 22.05
N GLY A 60 -3.83 6.78 21.88
CA GLY A 60 -4.83 5.77 22.26
C GLY A 60 -4.42 4.84 23.41
N GLY A 61 -3.17 4.89 23.85
CA GLY A 61 -2.62 3.97 24.84
C GLY A 61 -2.24 2.60 24.25
N THR A 62 -1.35 1.91 24.96
CA THR A 62 -0.70 0.67 24.49
C THR A 62 -1.69 -0.44 24.15
N VAL A 63 -2.75 -0.62 24.95
CA VAL A 63 -3.72 -1.72 24.73
C VAL A 63 -4.49 -1.50 23.44
N ILE A 64 -4.98 -0.28 23.20
CA ILE A 64 -5.74 0.05 21.99
C ILE A 64 -4.83 -0.07 20.76
N ALA A 65 -3.59 0.42 20.85
CA ALA A 65 -2.62 0.32 19.76
C ALA A 65 -2.31 -1.14 19.40
N ILE A 66 -2.06 -2.02 20.38
CA ILE A 66 -1.78 -3.45 20.12
C ILE A 66 -2.99 -4.15 19.52
N VAL A 67 -4.20 -3.91 20.04
CA VAL A 67 -5.43 -4.52 19.50
C VAL A 67 -5.70 -4.01 18.09
N GLY A 68 -5.54 -2.71 17.82
CA GLY A 68 -5.71 -2.12 16.50
C GLY A 68 -4.69 -2.66 15.49
N PHE A 69 -3.41 -2.65 15.84
CA PHE A 69 -2.35 -3.18 15.00
C PHE A 69 -2.52 -4.68 14.74
N GLY A 70 -2.82 -5.47 15.79
CA GLY A 70 -3.02 -6.91 15.69
C GLY A 70 -4.26 -7.29 14.87
N SER A 71 -5.37 -6.57 15.04
CA SER A 71 -6.58 -6.80 14.23
C SER A 71 -6.38 -6.40 12.77
N GLY A 72 -5.65 -5.31 12.49
CA GLY A 72 -5.27 -4.93 11.13
C GLY A 72 -4.38 -5.97 10.45
N ALA A 73 -3.37 -6.48 11.17
CA ALA A 73 -2.50 -7.55 10.69
C ALA A 73 -3.27 -8.86 10.42
N LEU A 74 -4.16 -9.24 11.34
CA LEU A 74 -5.03 -10.41 11.18
C LEU A 74 -5.97 -10.23 9.98
N MET A 75 -6.58 -9.05 9.83
CA MET A 75 -7.44 -8.74 8.69
C MET A 75 -6.68 -8.90 7.37
N MET A 76 -5.47 -8.36 7.25
CA MET A 76 -4.65 -8.51 6.05
C MET A 76 -4.27 -9.98 5.80
N HIS A 77 -3.94 -10.74 6.85
CA HIS A 77 -3.67 -12.17 6.72
C HIS A 77 -4.90 -12.96 6.23
N LEU A 78 -6.10 -12.62 6.71
CA LEU A 78 -7.33 -13.23 6.25
C LEU A 78 -7.66 -12.84 4.80
N LEU A 79 -7.44 -11.59 4.41
CA LEU A 79 -7.61 -11.14 3.03
C LEU A 79 -6.69 -11.89 2.09
N ASP A 80 -5.42 -12.05 2.45
CA ASP A 80 -4.46 -12.85 1.70
C ASP A 80 -4.99 -14.28 1.49
N HIS A 81 -5.43 -14.94 2.55
CA HIS A 81 -5.92 -16.32 2.45
C HIS A 81 -7.26 -16.48 1.70
N LEU A 82 -8.13 -15.47 1.77
CA LEU A 82 -9.46 -15.50 1.15
C LEU A 82 -9.40 -15.15 -0.34
N ILE A 83 -8.45 -14.30 -0.75
CA ILE A 83 -8.31 -13.90 -2.14
C ILE A 83 -7.72 -15.08 -2.94
N PRO A 84 -8.41 -15.56 -3.99
CA PRO A 84 -7.94 -16.69 -4.77
C PRO A 84 -6.64 -16.34 -5.49
N HIS A 85 -5.60 -17.17 -5.31
CA HIS A 85 -4.32 -17.01 -5.97
C HIS A 85 -4.32 -17.73 -7.32
N ILE A 86 -3.92 -17.04 -8.38
CA ILE A 86 -3.76 -17.65 -9.70
C ILE A 86 -2.32 -18.17 -9.80
N HIS A 87 -2.14 -19.50 -9.84
CA HIS A 87 -0.86 -20.12 -10.15
C HIS A 87 -0.76 -20.38 -11.65
N PHE A 88 0.20 -19.72 -12.30
CA PHE A 88 0.55 -20.03 -13.68
C PHE A 88 1.34 -21.33 -13.72
N THR A 89 0.67 -22.47 -13.82
CA THR A 89 1.30 -23.74 -14.17
C THR A 89 1.44 -23.82 -15.69
N ASN A 90 2.65 -24.12 -16.17
CA ASN A 90 3.02 -24.17 -17.59
C ASN A 90 1.98 -24.91 -18.47
N GLY A 91 1.51 -24.23 -19.52
CA GLY A 91 0.87 -24.85 -20.68
C GLY A 91 -0.58 -24.44 -20.90
N CYS A 92 -0.80 -23.65 -21.95
CA CYS A 92 -2.08 -23.15 -22.48
C CYS A 92 -2.69 -21.96 -21.72
N GLU A 93 -2.26 -20.74 -22.06
CA GLU A 93 -3.06 -19.53 -21.81
C GLU A 93 -4.44 -19.70 -22.46
N LYS A 94 -5.49 -19.80 -21.65
CA LYS A 94 -6.86 -19.69 -22.17
C LYS A 94 -7.19 -18.21 -22.39
N ASN A 95 -7.86 -17.92 -23.51
CA ASN A 95 -8.39 -16.58 -23.80
C ASN A 95 -9.20 -16.07 -22.58
N GLY A 96 -8.74 -14.97 -21.96
CA GLY A 96 -9.35 -14.36 -20.77
C GLY A 96 -8.58 -14.51 -19.45
N GLU A 97 -7.52 -15.32 -19.37
CA GLU A 97 -6.72 -15.44 -18.14
C GLU A 97 -5.89 -14.19 -17.82
N MET A 98 -5.29 -13.54 -18.83
CA MET A 98 -4.60 -12.26 -18.63
C MET A 98 -5.53 -11.16 -18.10
N LEU A 99 -6.79 -11.11 -18.55
CA LEU A 99 -7.76 -10.12 -18.07
C LEU A 99 -8.11 -10.37 -16.60
N LYS A 100 -8.29 -11.64 -16.20
CA LYS A 100 -8.52 -12.03 -14.80
C LYS A 100 -7.35 -11.62 -13.90
N VAL A 101 -6.12 -11.85 -14.36
CA VAL A 101 -4.90 -11.45 -13.64
C VAL A 101 -4.83 -9.93 -13.50
N GLY A 102 -5.15 -9.20 -14.56
CA GLY A 102 -5.27 -7.74 -14.52
C GLY A 102 -6.27 -7.26 -13.47
N TYR A 103 -7.47 -7.83 -13.40
CA TYR A 103 -8.45 -7.50 -12.37
C TYR A 103 -8.00 -7.86 -10.95
N LEU A 104 -7.30 -8.99 -10.79
CA LEU A 104 -6.80 -9.42 -9.49
C LEU A 104 -5.73 -8.45 -8.96
N ILE A 105 -4.80 -8.02 -9.83
CA ILE A 105 -3.80 -7.00 -9.51
C ILE A 105 -4.47 -5.66 -9.23
N PHE A 106 -5.43 -5.24 -10.05
CA PHE A 106 -6.17 -3.98 -9.86
C PHE A 106 -6.82 -3.92 -8.49
N TRP A 107 -7.58 -4.95 -8.10
CA TRP A 107 -8.24 -4.97 -6.80
C TRP A 107 -7.25 -5.09 -5.64
N GLY A 108 -6.17 -5.85 -5.80
CA GLY A 108 -5.11 -5.95 -4.79
C GLY A 108 -4.47 -4.58 -4.50
N ILE A 109 -4.09 -3.85 -5.55
CA ILE A 109 -3.54 -2.49 -5.44
C ILE A 109 -4.58 -1.53 -4.88
N ALA A 110 -5.84 -1.62 -5.29
CA ALA A 110 -6.90 -0.74 -4.78
C ALA A 110 -7.09 -0.88 -3.26
N VAL A 111 -7.13 -2.11 -2.74
CA VAL A 111 -7.25 -2.37 -1.29
C VAL A 111 -6.02 -1.84 -0.54
N HIS A 112 -4.83 -1.97 -1.12
CA HIS A 112 -3.61 -1.42 -0.55
C HIS A 112 -3.67 0.11 -0.44
N ASN A 113 -4.01 0.80 -1.54
CA ASN A 113 -4.10 2.26 -1.59
C ASN A 113 -5.19 2.82 -0.67
N VAL A 114 -6.27 2.06 -0.41
CA VAL A 114 -7.28 2.42 0.59
C VAL A 114 -6.68 2.44 1.99
N ALA A 115 -5.91 1.41 2.37
CA ALA A 115 -5.26 1.36 3.69
C ALA A 115 -4.25 2.51 3.87
N GLU A 116 -3.51 2.85 2.81
CA GLU A 116 -2.60 3.98 2.78
C GLU A 116 -3.30 5.33 2.93
N GLY A 117 -4.39 5.55 2.20
CA GLY A 117 -5.22 6.75 2.33
C GLY A 117 -5.77 6.91 3.75
N LEU A 118 -6.18 5.81 4.40
CA LEU A 118 -6.59 5.82 5.80
C LEU A 118 -5.44 6.21 6.72
N ALA A 119 -4.21 5.74 6.48
CA ALA A 119 -3.04 6.10 7.26
C ALA A 119 -2.70 7.60 7.13
N ILE A 120 -2.73 8.16 5.91
CA ILE A 120 -2.54 9.60 5.66
C ILE A 120 -3.63 10.39 6.41
N GLY A 121 -4.90 9.98 6.27
CA GLY A 121 -6.02 10.65 6.91
C GLY A 121 -5.93 10.62 8.44
N ALA A 122 -5.65 9.47 9.03
CA ALA A 122 -5.46 9.32 10.47
C ALA A 122 -4.28 10.17 10.96
N GLY A 123 -3.16 10.16 10.23
CA GLY A 123 -2.00 10.98 10.55
C GLY A 123 -2.28 12.48 10.49
N MET A 124 -3.01 12.95 9.48
CA MET A 124 -3.42 14.36 9.35
C MET A 124 -4.35 14.81 10.47
N ILE A 125 -5.19 13.91 11.00
CA ILE A 125 -6.09 14.19 12.13
C ILE A 125 -5.30 14.28 13.43
N ALA A 126 -4.31 13.41 13.63
CA ALA A 126 -3.42 13.47 14.79
C ALA A 126 -2.54 14.73 14.75
N HIS A 127 -1.69 14.83 13.73
CA HIS A 127 -0.80 15.96 13.49
C HIS A 127 -0.59 16.20 11.97
N PRO A 128 -0.89 17.40 11.44
CA PRO A 128 -0.75 17.67 10.00
C PRO A 128 0.64 17.38 9.42
N SER A 129 1.71 17.61 10.21
CA SER A 129 3.09 17.29 9.80
C SER A 129 3.33 15.79 9.64
N LEU A 130 2.74 14.97 10.52
CA LEU A 130 2.82 13.51 10.46
C LEU A 130 2.09 12.98 9.23
N GLY A 131 0.86 13.46 8.99
CA GLY A 131 0.08 13.11 7.80
C GLY A 131 0.79 13.46 6.49
N LEU A 132 1.42 14.63 6.42
CA LEU A 132 2.23 15.02 5.27
C LEU A 132 3.47 14.13 5.10
N ALA A 133 4.17 13.80 6.19
CA ALA A 133 5.32 12.90 6.15
C ALA A 133 4.95 11.50 5.64
N ILE A 134 3.83 10.96 6.13
CA ILE A 134 3.28 9.66 5.68
C ILE A 134 2.92 9.72 4.20
N ALA A 135 2.25 10.79 3.74
CA ALA A 135 1.87 10.96 2.35
C ALA A 135 3.08 11.05 1.40
N ILE A 136 4.15 11.74 1.81
CA ILE A 136 5.39 11.82 1.03
C ILE A 136 6.07 10.45 0.96
N ALA A 137 6.14 9.73 2.08
CA ALA A 137 6.75 8.42 2.12
C ALA A 137 5.98 7.41 1.25
N ILE A 138 4.64 7.45 1.30
CA ILE A 138 3.76 6.70 0.38
C ILE A 138 3.92 7.19 -1.07
N GLY A 139 4.10 8.48 -1.32
CA GLY A 139 4.30 8.98 -2.68
C GLY A 139 5.57 8.44 -3.36
N ILE A 140 6.58 8.07 -2.58
CA ILE A 140 7.92 7.67 -3.07
C ILE A 140 8.08 6.14 -3.19
N HIS A 141 7.30 5.35 -2.46
CA HIS A 141 7.41 3.89 -2.45
C HIS A 141 6.87 3.25 -3.75
#